data_AF-A0A241V565-F1
#
_entry.id   AF-A0A241V565-F1
#
_cell.length_a   1.000
_cell.length_b   1.000
_cell.length_c   1.000
_cell.angle_alpha   90.00
_cell.angle_beta   90.00
_cell.angle_gamma   90.00
#
_symmetry.space_group_name_H-M   'P 1'
#
loop_
_entity.id
_entity.type
_entity.pdbx_description
1 polymer ?
#
loop_
_entity_poly.entity_id
_entity_poly.type
_entity_poly.pdbx_seq_one_letter_code
_entity_poly.pdbx_strand_id
1 'polypeptide(L)'
;MPLQNSLDFLQGDTVVLIAPVTLVNRTFDTADLLSVEYITPLGGIGVTTNGVIVVVVDPTEVRHATTLELKLKRRLTKAEQALAEVP
;
A
#
# COMPACT_ATOMS: atom_id res chain seq x y z
N MET A 1 -29.39 -8.42 9.68
CA MET A 1 -28.43 -8.31 8.57
C MET A 1 -27.19 -7.61 9.13
N PRO A 2 -26.01 -8.23 9.18
CA PRO A 2 -24.82 -7.48 9.53
C PRO A 2 -24.47 -6.56 8.37
N LEU A 3 -24.21 -5.29 8.66
CA LEU A 3 -23.60 -4.37 7.72
C LEU A 3 -22.26 -4.99 7.31
N GLN A 4 -22.12 -5.35 6.04
CA GLN A 4 -20.87 -5.80 5.44
C GLN A 4 -19.86 -4.66 5.61
N ASN A 5 -19.01 -4.74 6.64
CA ASN A 5 -17.97 -3.76 6.89
C ASN A 5 -16.87 -4.02 5.85
N SER A 6 -17.08 -3.49 4.65
CA SER A 6 -16.40 -3.80 3.38
C SER A 6 -14.94 -3.28 3.30
N LEU A 7 -14.20 -3.37 4.39
CA LEU A 7 -12.79 -2.97 4.48
C LEU A 7 -12.02 -4.10 5.16
N ASP A 8 -12.15 -5.31 4.61
CA ASP A 8 -11.38 -6.50 4.98
C ASP A 8 -9.93 -6.36 4.50
N PHE A 9 -9.17 -5.49 5.14
CA PHE A 9 -7.73 -5.45 4.97
C PHE A 9 -7.10 -6.50 5.88
N LEU A 10 -6.03 -7.14 5.42
CA LEU A 10 -5.26 -8.09 6.20
C LEU A 10 -3.78 -7.71 6.19
N GLN A 11 -3.05 -8.13 7.23
CA GLN A 11 -1.60 -8.01 7.24
C GLN A 11 -1.00 -8.74 6.04
N GLY A 12 -0.10 -8.07 5.33
CA GLY A 12 0.51 -8.54 4.08
C GLY A 12 -0.23 -8.09 2.81
N ASP A 13 -1.44 -7.54 2.93
CA ASP A 13 -2.13 -6.97 1.78
C ASP A 13 -1.36 -5.77 1.23
N THR A 14 -1.40 -5.62 -0.09
CA THR A 14 -0.90 -4.42 -0.74
C THR A 14 -2.06 -3.48 -0.98
N VAL A 15 -1.92 -2.26 -0.47
CA VAL A 15 -2.91 -1.20 -0.56
C VAL A 15 -2.30 0.03 -1.21
N VAL A 16 -3.14 0.87 -1.76
CA VAL A 16 -2.79 2.16 -2.34
C VAL A 16 -3.73 3.21 -1.77
N LEU A 17 -3.26 4.45 -1.70
CA LEU A 17 -4.09 5.55 -1.23
C LEU A 17 -5.13 5.92 -2.28
N ILE A 18 -6.32 6.33 -1.84
CA ILE A 18 -7.34 6.86 -2.75
C ILE A 18 -7.14 8.36 -3.03
N ALA A 19 -6.46 9.05 -2.11
CA ALA A 19 -6.12 10.46 -2.20
C ALA A 19 -4.70 10.67 -1.66
N PRO A 20 -3.94 11.65 -2.16
CA PRO A 20 -2.60 11.92 -1.66
C PRO A 20 -2.68 12.40 -0.21
N VAL A 21 -2.01 11.70 0.70
CA VAL A 21 -1.99 12.06 2.12
C VAL A 21 -0.60 12.58 2.48
N THR A 22 -0.55 13.72 3.15
CA THR A 22 0.70 14.29 3.63
C THR A 22 0.80 14.11 5.14
N LEU A 23 1.73 13.26 5.58
CA LEU A 23 2.00 12.99 6.99
C LEU A 23 3.47 13.28 7.28
N VAL A 24 3.72 14.06 8.33
CA VAL A 24 5.07 14.32 8.86
C VAL A 24 6.06 14.72 7.74
N ASN A 25 5.70 15.70 6.92
CA ASN A 25 6.47 16.17 5.75
C ASN A 25 6.76 15.13 4.66
N ARG A 26 6.04 13.99 4.63
CA ARG A 26 6.02 13.07 3.49
C ARG A 26 4.64 13.04 2.87
N THR A 27 4.60 13.27 1.57
CA THR A 27 3.41 13.09 0.75
C THR A 27 3.44 11.69 0.16
N PHE A 28 2.41 10.92 0.43
CA PHE A 28 2.19 9.61 -0.17
C PHE A 28 1.18 9.78 -1.30
N ASP A 29 1.55 9.33 -2.49
CA ASP A 29 0.66 9.42 -3.64
C ASP A 29 -0.24 8.18 -3.73
N THR A 30 -1.31 8.30 -4.49
CA THR A 30 -2.20 7.20 -4.85
C THR A 30 -1.51 6.11 -5.69
N ALA A 31 -0.37 6.43 -6.31
CA ALA A 31 0.46 5.46 -7.02
C ALA A 31 1.42 4.67 -6.12
N ASP A 32 1.60 5.08 -4.85
CA ASP A 32 2.50 4.40 -3.93
C ASP A 32 1.89 3.08 -3.43
N LEU A 33 2.61 1.99 -3.67
CA LEU A 33 2.23 0.66 -3.23
C LEU A 33 2.73 0.42 -1.82
N LEU A 34 1.79 0.40 -0.90
CA LEU A 34 2.02 0.26 0.52
C LEU A 34 1.62 -1.15 0.97
N SER A 35 2.36 -1.70 1.92
CA SER A 35 2.07 -3.01 2.51
C SER A 35 1.44 -2.83 3.88
N VAL A 36 0.35 -3.53 4.14
CA VAL A 36 -0.30 -3.53 5.46
C VAL A 36 0.55 -4.36 6.41
N GLU A 37 1.07 -3.74 7.45
CA GLU A 37 1.88 -4.41 8.48
C GLU A 37 1.06 -4.77 9.71
N TYR A 38 0.11 -3.93 10.09
CA TYR A 38 -0.80 -4.23 11.18
C TYR A 38 -2.08 -3.40 11.06
N ILE A 39 -3.12 -3.86 11.75
CA ILE A 39 -4.39 -3.15 11.84
C ILE A 39 -4.60 -2.81 13.31
N THR A 40 -4.83 -1.53 13.57
CA THR A 40 -5.09 -1.06 14.92
C THR A 40 -6.49 -1.52 15.37
N PRO A 41 -6.72 -1.67 16.69
CA PRO A 41 -8.04 -2.05 17.21
C PRO A 41 -9.17 -1.07 16.84
N LEU A 42 -8.81 0.18 16.50
CA LEU A 42 -9.74 1.22 16.08
C LEU A 42 -10.04 1.19 14.56
N GLY A 43 -9.42 0.27 13.81
CA GLY A 43 -9.62 0.12 12.37
C GLY A 43 -8.62 0.88 11.49
N GLY A 44 -7.69 1.65 12.07
CA GLY A 44 -6.60 2.29 11.32
C GLY A 44 -5.59 1.27 10.82
N ILE A 45 -5.08 1.47 9.61
CA ILE A 45 -4.21 0.54 8.89
C ILE A 45 -2.78 1.06 8.92
N GLY A 46 -1.91 0.32 9.62
CA GLY A 46 -0.48 0.57 9.63
C GLY A 46 0.14 0.11 8.32
N VAL A 47 0.53 1.07 7.49
CA VAL A 47 1.10 0.85 6.17
C VAL A 47 2.60 1.11 6.14
N THR A 48 3.30 0.31 5.35
CA THR A 48 4.76 0.31 5.25
C THR A 48 5.19 0.42 3.80
N THR A 49 6.29 1.13 3.57
CA THR A 49 6.90 1.25 2.24
C THR A 49 8.32 0.69 2.32
N ASN A 50 8.65 -0.25 1.44
CA ASN A 50 9.96 -0.91 1.41
C ASN A 50 10.41 -1.48 2.78
N GLY A 51 9.47 -1.98 3.59
CA GLY A 51 9.75 -2.58 4.90
C GLY A 51 9.94 -1.58 6.05
N VAL A 52 9.69 -0.29 5.83
CA VAL A 52 9.70 0.73 6.89
C VAL A 52 8.27 1.13 7.20
N ILE A 53 7.85 1.01 8.46
CA ILE A 53 6.55 1.52 8.91
C ILE A 53 6.53 3.02 8.72
N VAL A 54 5.59 3.48 7.88
CA VAL A 54 5.56 4.89 7.51
C VAL A 54 4.47 5.62 8.25
N VAL A 55 3.26 5.03 8.30
CA VAL A 55 2.10 5.73 8.83
C VAL A 55 0.92 4.81 9.12
N VAL A 56 0.00 5.29 9.97
CA VAL A 56 -1.33 4.70 10.16
C VAL A 56 -2.33 5.58 9.41
N VAL A 57 -3.08 4.99 8.49
CA VAL A 57 -4.09 5.68 7.68
C VAL A 57 -5.48 5.11 7.96
N ASP A 58 -6.50 5.93 7.75
CA ASP A 58 -7.88 5.47 7.86
C ASP A 58 -8.21 4.49 6.74
N PRO A 59 -9.01 3.44 7.01
CA PRO A 59 -9.37 2.44 6.02
C PRO A 59 -10.23 3.03 4.90
N THR A 60 -10.83 4.21 5.11
CA THR A 60 -11.54 4.97 4.09
C THR A 60 -10.61 5.73 3.14
N GLU A 61 -9.34 5.92 3.51
CA GLU A 61 -8.34 6.63 2.69
C GLU A 61 -7.44 5.68 1.88
N VAL A 62 -7.64 4.37 2.03
CA VAL A 62 -6.92 3.33 1.29
C VAL A 62 -7.87 2.40 0.53
N ARG A 63 -7.35 1.79 -0.53
CA ARG A 63 -8.00 0.71 -1.28
C ARG A 63 -7.01 -0.40 -1.56
N HIS A 64 -7.49 -1.62 -1.81
CA HIS A 64 -6.64 -2.71 -2.29
C HIS A 64 -5.96 -2.31 -3.60
N ALA A 65 -4.66 -2.60 -3.68
CA ALA A 65 -3.90 -2.43 -4.90
C ALA A 65 -4.51 -3.32 -5.99
N THR A 66 -4.73 -2.75 -7.16
CA THR A 66 -5.23 -3.52 -8.30
C THR A 66 -4.14 -4.45 -8.82
N THR A 67 -4.57 -5.52 -9.51
CA THR A 67 -3.63 -6.41 -10.20
C THR A 67 -2.73 -5.70 -11.21
N LEU A 68 -3.16 -4.56 -11.75
CA LEU A 68 -2.36 -3.71 -12.63
C LEU A 68 -1.20 -3.06 -11.90
N GLU A 69 -1.45 -2.46 -10.74
CA GLU A 69 -0.43 -1.79 -9.91
C GLU A 69 0.60 -2.82 -9.42
N LEU A 70 0.13 -3.98 -8.96
CA LEU A 70 0.99 -5.11 -8.58
C LEU A 70 1.84 -5.63 -9.76
N LYS A 71 1.24 -5.77 -10.95
CA LYS A 71 1.95 -6.18 -12.16
C LYS A 71 2.96 -5.12 -12.61
N LEU A 72 2.65 -3.84 -12.50
CA LEU A 72 3.55 -2.73 -12.83
C LEU A 72 4.78 -2.75 -11.93
N LYS A 73 4.60 -2.85 -10.60
CA LYS A 73 5.73 -2.98 -9.66
C LYS A 73 6.59 -4.20 -9.99
N ARG A 74 5.97 -5.37 -10.18
CA ARG A 74 6.69 -6.60 -10.55
C ARG A 74 7.44 -6.46 -11.88
N ARG A 75 6.88 -5.74 -12.84
CA ARG A 75 7.51 -5.51 -14.15
C ARG A 75 8.63 -4.49 -14.06
N LEU A 76 8.51 -3.47 -13.20
CA LEU A 76 9.58 -2.53 -12.89
C LEU A 76 10.76 -3.26 -12.24
N THR A 77 10.51 -4.06 -11.20
CA THR A 77 11.57 -4.85 -10.53
C THR A 77 12.27 -5.78 -11.52
N LYS A 78 11.51 -6.43 -12.41
CA LYS A 78 12.07 -7.31 -13.44
C LYS A 78 12.87 -6.52 -14.49
N ALA A 79 12.44 -5.33 -14.86
CA ALA A 79 13.16 -4.46 -15.80
C ALA A 79 14.42 -3.85 -15.19
N GLU A 80 14.39 -3.47 -13.90
CA GLU A 80 15.56 -2.99 -13.15
C GLU A 80 16.57 -4.10 -12.94
N GLN A 81 16.14 -5.33 -12.60
CA GLN A 81 17.02 -6.49 -12.56
C GLN A 81 17.63 -6.77 -13.94
N ALA A 82 16.82 -6.73 -15.00
CA ALA A 82 17.28 -6.90 -16.39
C ALA A 82 18.24 -5.79 -16.87
N LEU A 83 18.18 -4.59 -16.29
CA LEU A 83 19.09 -3.49 -16.59
C LEU A 83 20.39 -3.57 -15.78
N ALA A 84 20.34 -4.14 -14.57
CA ALA A 84 21.50 -4.35 -13.72
C ALA A 84 22.38 -5.54 -14.16
N GLU A 85 21.88 -6.40 -15.04
CA GLU A 85 22.60 -7.57 -15.59
C GLU A 85 23.29 -7.30 -16.94
N VAL A 86 23.53 -6.02 -17.30
CA VAL A 86 24.38 -5.67 -18.46
C VAL A 86 25.86 -5.76 -18.04
N PRO A 87 26.68 -6.61 -18.71
CA PRO A 87 28.06 -6.95 -18.32
C PRO A 87 29.10 -5.84 -18.48
#